data_AF-A0A7Y2USG8-F1
#
_entry.id   AF-A0A7Y2USG8-F1
#
_cell.length_a   1.000
_cell.length_b   1.000
_cell.length_c   1.000
_cell.angle_alpha   90.00
_cell.angle_beta   90.00
_cell.angle_gamma   90.00
#
_symmetry.space_group_name_H-M   'P 1'
#
loop_
_entity.id
_entity.type
_entity.pdbx_description
1 polymer ?
#
loop_
_entity_poly.entity_id
_entity_poly.type
_entity_poly.pdbx_seq_one_letter_code
_entity_poly.pdbx_strand_id
1 'polypeptide(L)'
;MTFWIIILAIAAIVVLMLGRVMVKAGDDLVPDASDYDLKVYRDQLAEVDRDVTRGVIGAEDAERARTEISRRILAADANRSVIGQKDTAAPRLLIGLVAVALIGGSVALYT
;
A
#
# COMPACT_ATOMS: atom_id res chain seq x y z
N MET A 1 -2.15 -33.67 -26.34
CA MET A 1 -3.12 -33.12 -25.37
C MET A 1 -2.57 -33.10 -23.94
N THR A 2 -2.28 -34.26 -23.34
CA THR A 2 -1.76 -34.37 -21.96
C THR A 2 -0.47 -33.58 -21.70
N PHE A 3 0.48 -33.60 -22.64
CA PHE A 3 1.73 -32.83 -22.54
C PHE A 3 1.49 -31.32 -22.35
N TRP A 4 0.61 -30.72 -23.16
CA TRP A 4 0.29 -29.30 -23.07
C TRP A 4 -0.48 -28.94 -21.80
N ILE A 5 -1.38 -29.80 -21.35
CA ILE A 5 -2.10 -29.62 -20.08
C ILE A 5 -1.12 -29.58 -18.91
N ILE A 6 -0.12 -30.46 -18.90
CA ILE A 6 0.90 -30.50 -17.84
C ILE A 6 1.75 -29.21 -17.84
N ILE A 7 2.19 -28.76 -19.01
CA ILE A 7 2.97 -27.51 -19.13
C ILE A 7 2.16 -26.31 -18.66
N LEU A 8 0.88 -26.21 -19.04
CA LEU A 8 0.01 -25.10 -18.66
C LEU A 8 -0.28 -25.12 -17.15
N ALA A 9 -0.47 -26.31 -16.56
CA ALA A 9 -0.63 -26.46 -15.12
C ALA A 9 0.63 -26.01 -14.35
N ILE A 10 1.82 -26.39 -14.81
CA ILE A 10 3.08 -25.97 -14.18
C ILE A 10 3.26 -24.45 -14.32
N ALA A 11 3.01 -23.89 -15.50
CA ALA A 11 3.10 -22.45 -15.72
C ALA A 11 2.12 -21.66 -14.82
N ALA A 12 0.88 -22.14 -14.68
CA ALA A 12 -0.12 -21.55 -13.80
C ALA A 12 0.34 -21.56 -12.33
N ILE A 13 0.93 -22.66 -11.86
CA ILE A 13 1.48 -22.75 -10.50
C ILE A 13 2.60 -21.74 -10.30
N VAL A 14 3.53 -21.62 -11.25
CA VAL A 14 4.63 -20.64 -11.18
C VAL A 14 4.10 -19.21 -11.13
N VAL A 15 3.15 -18.87 -12.00
CA VAL A 15 2.49 -17.54 -12.00
C VAL A 15 1.79 -17.28 -10.66
N LEU A 16 1.12 -18.28 -10.09
CA LEU A 16 0.41 -18.14 -8.81
C LEU A 16 1.39 -17.96 -7.64
N MET A 17 2.53 -18.67 -7.65
CA MET A 17 3.60 -18.50 -6.66
C MET A 17 4.24 -17.12 -6.76
N LEU A 18 4.64 -16.68 -7.95
CA LEU A 18 5.24 -15.36 -8.18
C LEU A 18 4.24 -14.23 -7.85
N GLY A 19 2.98 -14.40 -8.26
CA GLY A 19 1.90 -13.47 -7.95
C GLY A 19 1.66 -13.33 -6.44
N ARG A 20 1.68 -14.44 -5.69
CA ARG A 20 1.57 -14.41 -4.22
C ARG A 20 2.72 -13.63 -3.57
N VAL A 21 3.95 -13.84 -4.04
CA VAL A 21 5.13 -13.15 -3.52
C VAL A 21 5.05 -11.64 -3.81
N MET A 22 4.61 -11.24 -5.00
CA MET A 22 4.46 -9.82 -5.33
C MET A 22 3.34 -9.13 -4.55
N VAL A 23 2.20 -9.80 -4.34
CA VAL A 23 1.11 -9.26 -3.51
C VAL A 23 1.56 -9.12 -2.06
N LYS A 24 2.23 -10.13 -1.50
CA LYS A 24 2.75 -10.07 -0.13
C LYS A 24 3.87 -9.04 0.03
N ALA A 25 4.73 -8.89 -0.97
CA ALA A 25 5.77 -7.85 -0.96
C ALA A 25 5.17 -6.44 -1.02
N GLY A 26 4.00 -6.25 -1.64
CA GLY A 26 3.28 -4.98 -1.61
C GLY A 26 2.87 -4.54 -0.20
N ASP A 27 2.51 -5.50 0.67
CA ASP A 27 2.17 -5.24 2.08
C ASP A 27 3.43 -5.02 2.95
N ASP A 28 4.54 -5.70 2.65
CA ASP A 28 5.77 -5.67 3.45
C ASP A 28 6.78 -4.56 3.00
N LEU A 29 6.67 -3.99 1.78
CA LEU A 29 7.60 -3.00 1.22
C LEU A 29 7.28 -1.54 1.54
N VAL A 30 6.12 -1.26 2.15
CA VAL A 30 5.90 0.01 2.84
C VAL A 30 5.81 -0.33 4.32
N PRO A 31 6.95 -0.52 5.02
CA PRO A 31 6.93 -0.35 6.47
C PRO A 31 6.22 0.97 6.71
N ASP A 32 5.24 0.93 7.59
CA ASP A 32 4.27 1.98 7.83
C ASP A 32 4.95 3.23 8.43
N ALA A 33 5.80 3.88 7.63
CA ALA A 33 6.46 5.12 7.95
C ALA A 33 5.40 6.18 8.25
N SER A 34 4.24 6.09 7.58
CA SER A 34 3.05 6.87 7.91
C SER A 34 2.53 6.60 9.33
N ASP A 35 2.36 5.35 9.77
CA ASP A 35 1.87 5.05 11.12
C ASP A 35 2.93 5.38 12.19
N TYR A 36 4.22 5.22 11.88
CA TYR A 36 5.29 5.64 12.78
C TYR A 36 5.31 7.18 12.95
N ASP A 37 5.28 7.93 11.85
CA ASP A 37 5.25 9.40 11.88
C ASP A 37 3.98 9.92 12.55
N LEU A 38 2.83 9.30 12.31
CA LEU A 38 1.56 9.63 12.96
C LEU A 38 1.64 9.46 14.47
N LYS A 39 2.27 8.37 14.94
CA LYS A 39 2.48 8.14 16.37
C LYS A 39 3.36 9.23 16.98
N VAL A 40 4.44 9.62 16.30
CA VAL A 40 5.33 10.70 16.73
C VAL A 40 4.59 12.03 16.82
N TYR A 41 3.76 12.39 15.83
CA TYR A 41 2.97 13.63 15.87
C TYR A 41 1.94 13.66 17.01
N ARG A 42 1.34 12.51 17.34
CA ARG A 42 0.43 12.38 18.50
C ARG A 42 1.16 12.59 19.83
N ASP A 43 2.35 12.02 19.96
CA ASP A 43 3.19 12.20 21.15
C ASP A 43 3.64 13.65 21.31
N GLN A 44 3.97 14.35 20.21
CA GLN A 44 4.30 15.78 20.22
C GLN A 44 3.12 16.63 20.69
N LEU A 45 1.89 16.31 20.27
CA LEU A 45 0.69 17.03 20.73
C LEU A 45 0.49 16.88 22.25
N ALA A 46 0.73 15.67 22.77
CA ALA A 46 0.68 15.40 24.20
C ALA A 46 1.80 16.10 24.97
N GLU A 47 2.98 16.27 24.36
CA GLU A 47 4.07 17.03 24.95
C GLU A 47 3.75 18.53 25.04
N VAL A 48 3.20 19.12 23.98
CA VAL A 48 2.70 20.51 24.00
C VAL A 48 1.66 20.70 25.10
N ASP A 49 0.74 19.77 25.28
CA ASP A 49 -0.28 19.85 26.34
C ASP A 49 0.33 19.85 27.76
N ARG A 50 1.33 18.99 27.98
CA ARG A 50 2.09 18.96 29.24
C ARG A 50 2.85 20.25 29.49
N ASP A 51 3.48 20.81 28.47
CA ASP A 51 4.31 22.00 28.62
C ASP A 51 3.46 23.28 28.80
N VAL A 52 2.23 23.32 28.27
CA VAL A 52 1.23 24.34 28.63
C VAL A 52 0.82 24.21 30.08
N THR A 53 0.52 22.98 30.53
CA THR A 53 0.13 22.71 31.92
C THR A 53 1.25 23.08 32.91
N ARG A 54 2.51 22.92 32.51
CA ARG A 54 3.69 23.34 33.28
C ARG A 54 3.99 24.85 33.19
N GLY A 55 3.28 25.58 32.33
CA GLY A 55 3.50 27.02 32.11
C GLY A 55 4.80 27.35 31.38
N VAL A 56 5.40 26.38 30.68
CA VAL A 56 6.67 26.56 29.93
C VAL A 56 6.42 27.27 28.59
N ILE A 57 5.23 27.07 28.01
CA ILE A 57 4.79 27.70 26.76
C ILE A 57 3.49 28.46 26.99
N GLY A 58 3.40 29.64 26.37
CA GLY A 58 2.19 30.47 26.39
C GLY A 58 1.05 29.84 25.59
N ALA A 59 -0.19 30.11 25.99
CA ALA A 59 -1.38 29.55 25.35
C ALA A 59 -1.48 29.88 23.85
N GLU A 60 -1.09 31.09 23.43
CA GLU A 60 -1.06 31.48 22.01
C GLU A 60 -0.06 30.66 21.19
N ASP A 61 1.15 30.44 21.71
CA ASP A 61 2.18 29.68 21.02
C ASP A 61 1.82 28.19 20.94
N ALA A 62 1.19 27.67 22.00
CA ALA A 62 0.69 26.30 22.02
C ALA A 62 -0.41 26.07 20.98
N GLU A 63 -1.33 27.02 20.82
CA GLU A 63 -2.42 26.90 19.83
C GLU A 63 -1.87 26.91 18.39
N ARG A 64 -0.85 27.74 18.12
CA ARG A 64 -0.12 27.73 16.85
C ARG A 64 0.58 26.39 16.61
N ALA A 65 1.26 25.85 17.62
CA ALA A 65 1.92 24.55 17.54
C ALA A 65 0.93 23.41 17.27
N ARG A 66 -0.20 23.36 17.97
CA ARG A 66 -1.27 22.36 17.75
C ARG A 66 -1.83 22.43 16.33
N THR A 67 -2.04 23.64 15.82
CA THR A 67 -2.55 23.86 14.46
C THR A 67 -1.59 23.31 13.41
N GLU A 68 -0.29 23.58 13.55
CA GLU A 68 0.74 23.11 12.64
C GLU A 68 0.93 21.58 12.71
N ILE A 69 0.96 21.00 13.91
CA ILE A 69 1.06 19.54 14.10
C ILE A 69 -0.18 18.85 13.49
N SER A 70 -1.39 19.38 13.73
CA SER A 70 -2.63 18.84 13.16
C SER A 70 -2.63 18.92 11.63
N ARG A 71 -2.11 20.01 11.06
CA ARG A 71 -1.93 20.14 9.61
C ARG A 71 -0.98 19.06 9.06
N ARG A 72 0.13 18.78 9.75
CA ARG A 72 1.09 17.74 9.35
C ARG A 72 0.50 16.33 9.42
N ILE A 73 -0.31 16.07 10.45
CA ILE A 73 -1.07 14.80 10.58
C ILE A 73 -2.00 14.62 9.37
N LEU A 74 -2.78 15.65 9.01
CA LEU A 74 -3.68 15.59 7.87
C LEU A 74 -2.93 15.40 6.54
N ALA A 75 -1.77 16.04 6.37
CA ALA A 75 -0.93 15.86 5.18
C ALA A 75 -0.34 14.45 5.09
N ALA A 76 0.08 13.87 6.21
CA ALA A 76 0.57 12.49 6.28
C ALA A 76 -0.53 11.48 5.95
N ASP A 77 -1.75 11.69 6.46
CA ASP A 77 -2.91 10.83 6.17
C ASP A 77 -3.37 10.94 4.70
N ALA A 78 -3.38 12.15 4.13
CA ALA A 78 -3.65 12.37 2.72
C ALA A 78 -2.67 11.61 1.80
N ASN A 79 -1.38 11.62 2.10
CA ASN A 79 -0.38 10.86 1.36
C ASN A 79 -0.60 9.34 1.42
N ARG A 80 -1.15 8.81 2.53
CA ARG A 80 -1.51 7.39 2.66
C ARG A 80 -2.59 6.98 1.67
N SER A 81 -3.63 7.81 1.52
CA SER A 81 -4.72 7.57 0.56
C SER A 81 -4.23 7.51 -0.90
N VAL A 82 -3.23 8.32 -1.24
CA VAL A 82 -2.67 8.39 -2.60
C VAL A 82 -1.78 7.17 -2.89
N ILE A 83 -1.02 6.68 -1.91
CA ILE A 83 -0.15 5.50 -2.08
C ILE A 83 -0.97 4.21 -2.13
N GLY A 84 -2.03 4.08 -1.32
CA GLY A 84 -2.96 2.94 -1.38
C GLY A 84 -3.78 2.86 -2.67
N GLN A 85 -3.81 3.95 -3.46
CA GLN A 85 -4.53 4.05 -4.72
C GLN A 85 -3.62 3.93 -5.95
N LYS A 86 -2.33 3.57 -5.80
CA LYS A 86 -1.53 3.12 -6.96
C LYS A 86 -2.12 1.82 -7.51
N ASP A 87 -2.84 1.98 -8.60
CA ASP A 87 -3.64 0.98 -9.29
C ASP A 87 -2.99 -0.41 -9.37
N THR A 88 -3.48 -1.31 -8.52
CA THR A 88 -3.37 -2.75 -8.73
C THR A 88 -4.17 -3.24 -9.95
N ALA A 89 -4.89 -2.34 -10.63
CA ALA A 89 -5.64 -2.61 -11.86
C ALA A 89 -4.71 -2.94 -13.04
N ALA A 90 -3.57 -2.25 -13.17
CA ALA A 90 -2.61 -2.48 -14.25
C ALA A 90 -2.05 -3.91 -14.29
N PRO A 91 -1.59 -4.52 -13.17
CA PRO A 91 -1.16 -5.91 -13.18
C PRO A 91 -2.32 -6.91 -13.38
N ARG A 92 -3.54 -6.60 -12.91
CA ARG A 92 -4.71 -7.49 -13.07
C ARG A 92 -5.19 -7.62 -14.52
N LEU A 93 -5.18 -6.51 -15.28
CA LEU A 93 -5.51 -6.54 -16.71
C LEU A 93 -4.50 -7.35 -17.51
N LEU A 94 -3.21 -7.19 -17.21
CA LEU A 94 -2.12 -7.95 -17.85
C LEU A 94 -2.24 -9.45 -17.57
N ILE A 95 -2.54 -9.82 -16.32
CA ILE A 95 -2.79 -11.23 -15.94
C ILE A 95 -4.01 -11.79 -16.68
N GLY A 96 -5.12 -11.05 -16.76
CA GLY A 96 -6.31 -11.46 -17.49
C GLY A 96 -6.04 -11.66 -18.98
N LEU A 97 -5.26 -10.75 -19.59
CA LEU A 97 -4.92 -10.81 -21.01
C LEU A 97 -4.01 -12.01 -21.33
N VAL A 98 -3.03 -12.30 -20.47
CA VAL A 98 -2.20 -13.50 -20.58
C VAL A 98 -3.03 -14.78 -20.43
N ALA A 99 -3.98 -14.82 -19.49
CA ALA A 99 -4.87 -15.96 -19.32
C ALA A 99 -5.77 -16.19 -20.55
N VAL A 100 -6.34 -15.13 -21.13
CA VAL A 100 -7.15 -15.21 -22.35
C VAL A 100 -6.31 -15.63 -23.55
N ALA A 101 -5.09 -15.11 -23.70
CA ALA A 101 -4.18 -15.50 -24.78
C ALA A 101 -3.77 -16.97 -24.68
N LEU A 102 -3.52 -17.48 -23.47
CA LEU A 102 -3.18 -18.89 -23.25
C LEU A 102 -4.36 -19.82 -23.55
N ILE A 103 -5.56 -19.49 -23.04
CA ILE A 103 -6.77 -20.29 -23.27
C ILE A 103 -7.17 -20.22 -24.75
N GLY A 104 -7.28 -19.02 -25.31
CA GLY A 104 -7.67 -18.81 -26.72
C GLY A 104 -6.66 -19.38 -27.71
N GLY A 105 -5.36 -19.21 -27.45
CA GLY A 105 -4.30 -19.81 -28.26
C GLY A 105 -4.33 -21.33 -28.23
N SER A 106 -4.66 -21.94 -27.08
CA SER A 106 -4.79 -23.39 -26.97
C SER A 106 -5.97 -23.96 -27.77
N VAL A 107 -7.10 -23.26 -27.80
CA VAL A 107 -8.30 -23.69 -28.55
C VAL A 107 -8.06 -23.54 -30.05
N ALA A 108 -7.52 -22.40 -30.49
CA ALA A 108 -7.29 -22.11 -31.90
C ALA A 108 -6.21 -22.99 -32.57
N LEU A 109 -5.26 -23.53 -31.80
CA LEU A 109 -4.26 -24.46 -32.32
C LEU A 109 -4.78 -25.90 -32.48
N TYR A 110 -5.93 -26.23 -31.88
CA TYR A 110 -6.49 -27.58 -31.87
C TYR A 110 -7.84 -27.70 -32.62
N THR A 111 -8.31 -26.62 -33.23
CA THR A 111 -9.42 -26.58 -34.19
C THR A 111 -8.89 -26.23 -35.56
#